data_AF-K1PYC8-F1
#
_entry.id   AF-K1PYC8-F1
#
_cell.length_a   1.000
_cell.length_b   1.000
_cell.length_c   1.000
_cell.angle_alpha   90.00
_cell.angle_beta   90.00
_cell.angle_gamma   90.00
#
_symmetry.space_group_name_H-M   'P 1'
#
loop_
_entity.id
_entity.type
_entity.pdbx_description
1 polymer ?
#
loop_
_entity_poly.entity_id
_entity_poly.type
_entity_poly.pdbx_seq_one_letter_code
_entity_poly.pdbx_strand_id
1 'polypeptide(L)'
;MTHADQERVAVCVGCVTTDFAMQNVLIQMGLNVISVDGMLIKRAKSFVLRCFACMKITKDMLKEFCPYCGNRTLQKVSMTVEEDGSIRYFLSRRKPISTKGMKHQLPLPRGGKHASNPILVEDQPLPQQRAAKKKQQHMDVFDPDFVAGQSPFALNDITSRAAQLGIRNNQFNKRQQNRHGRRK
;
A
#
# COMPACT_ATOMS: atom_id res chain seq x y z
N MET A 1 16.41 2.78 -29.40
CA MET A 1 14.96 2.48 -29.33
C MET A 1 14.74 1.18 -30.07
N THR A 2 14.87 0.04 -29.39
CA THR A 2 14.64 -1.28 -29.99
C THR A 2 13.25 -1.74 -29.57
N HIS A 3 12.27 -1.56 -30.46
CA HIS A 3 10.97 -2.22 -30.32
C HIS A 3 11.23 -3.71 -30.47
N ALA A 4 11.00 -4.47 -29.40
CA ALA A 4 11.09 -5.91 -29.43
C ALA A 4 9.97 -6.44 -30.34
N ASP A 5 10.35 -7.21 -31.36
CA ASP A 5 9.42 -7.95 -32.21
C ASP A 5 8.60 -8.92 -31.34
N GLN A 6 7.38 -8.50 -31.03
CA GLN A 6 6.43 -9.27 -30.24
C GLN A 6 5.47 -9.98 -31.21
N GLU A 7 5.66 -11.28 -31.37
CA GLU A 7 4.77 -12.15 -32.15
C GLU A 7 3.31 -11.99 -31.67
N ARG A 8 2.47 -11.43 -32.55
CA ARG A 8 1.04 -11.25 -32.30
C ARG A 8 0.34 -12.59 -32.45
N VAL A 9 0.31 -13.38 -31.37
CA VAL A 9 -0.55 -14.56 -31.31
C VAL A 9 -1.99 -14.08 -31.43
N ALA A 10 -2.70 -14.49 -32.48
CA ALA A 10 -4.10 -14.18 -32.67
C ALA A 10 -4.92 -14.93 -31.61
N VAL A 11 -5.53 -14.20 -30.68
CA VAL A 11 -6.35 -14.75 -29.60
C VAL A 11 -7.82 -14.46 -29.91
N CYS A 12 -8.67 -15.49 -29.89
CA CYS A 12 -10.11 -15.34 -30.19
C CYS A 12 -10.87 -14.58 -29.08
N VAL A 13 -10.53 -14.83 -27.81
CA VAL A 13 -11.18 -14.18 -26.64
C VAL A 13 -10.12 -13.89 -25.58
N GLY A 14 -10.18 -12.70 -24.97
CA GLY A 14 -9.34 -12.33 -23.84
C GLY A 14 -10.01 -11.30 -22.93
N CYS A 15 -9.67 -11.34 -21.65
CA CYS A 15 -10.19 -10.43 -20.63
C CYS A 15 -9.20 -9.28 -20.40
N VAL A 16 -9.69 -8.04 -20.43
CA VAL A 16 -8.90 -6.85 -20.08
C VAL A 16 -9.23 -6.44 -18.66
N THR A 17 -8.23 -6.50 -17.78
CA THR A 17 -8.36 -6.08 -16.38
C THR A 17 -7.04 -5.52 -15.85
N THR A 18 -7.12 -4.50 -15.00
CA THR A 18 -5.98 -3.91 -14.29
C THR A 18 -5.82 -4.46 -12.88
N ASP A 19 -6.80 -5.23 -12.37
CA ASP A 19 -6.70 -5.84 -11.05
C ASP A 19 -5.76 -7.04 -11.08
N PHE A 20 -4.64 -6.90 -10.37
CA PHE A 20 -3.62 -7.93 -10.26
C PHE A 20 -4.16 -9.25 -9.70
N ALA A 21 -5.11 -9.22 -8.75
CA ALA A 21 -5.69 -10.43 -8.20
C ALA A 21 -6.46 -11.23 -9.28
N MET A 22 -7.29 -10.53 -10.06
CA MET A 22 -8.03 -11.10 -11.18
C MET A 22 -7.10 -11.66 -12.26
N GLN A 23 -6.02 -10.95 -12.61
CA GLN A 23 -5.04 -11.42 -13.59
C GLN A 23 -4.42 -12.77 -13.20
N ASN A 24 -4.04 -12.95 -11.93
CA ASN A 24 -3.47 -14.23 -11.47
C ASN A 24 -4.48 -15.38 -11.57
N VAL A 25 -5.73 -15.14 -11.19
CA VAL A 25 -6.78 -16.16 -11.21
C VAL A 25 -7.11 -16.54 -12.66
N LEU A 26 -7.27 -15.56 -13.55
CA LEU A 26 -7.54 -15.80 -14.98
C LEU A 26 -6.41 -16.60 -15.65
N ILE A 27 -5.15 -16.24 -15.38
CA ILE A 27 -3.99 -16.96 -15.91
C ILE A 27 -3.95 -18.41 -15.38
N GLN A 28 -4.27 -18.63 -14.10
CA GLN A 28 -4.33 -19.98 -13.50
C GLN A 28 -5.48 -20.82 -14.07
N MET A 29 -6.59 -20.20 -14.46
CA MET A 29 -7.70 -20.87 -15.15
C MET A 29 -7.41 -21.15 -16.64
N GLY A 30 -6.25 -20.73 -17.16
CA GLY A 30 -5.90 -20.88 -18.57
C GLY A 30 -6.63 -19.89 -19.49
N LEU A 31 -7.19 -18.81 -18.95
CA LEU A 31 -7.83 -17.76 -19.72
C LEU A 31 -6.83 -16.70 -20.15
N ASN A 32 -7.01 -16.18 -21.37
CA ASN A 32 -6.15 -15.14 -21.91
C ASN A 32 -6.46 -13.79 -21.24
N VAL A 33 -5.42 -13.18 -20.67
CA VAL A 33 -5.50 -11.84 -20.09
C VAL A 33 -4.74 -10.87 -20.98
N ILE A 34 -5.37 -9.77 -21.34
CA ILE A 34 -4.82 -8.76 -22.23
C ILE A 34 -4.57 -7.47 -21.42
N SER A 35 -3.37 -6.90 -21.59
CA SER A 35 -3.00 -5.60 -21.02
C SER A 35 -3.79 -4.47 -21.68
N VAL A 36 -3.81 -3.28 -21.05
CA VAL A 36 -4.42 -2.07 -21.64
C VAL A 36 -3.80 -1.74 -23.01
N ASP A 37 -2.54 -2.09 -23.22
CA ASP A 37 -1.81 -1.89 -24.49
C ASP A 37 -2.07 -2.98 -25.54
N GLY A 38 -2.99 -3.92 -25.28
CA GLY A 38 -3.31 -5.02 -26.21
C GLY A 38 -2.34 -6.20 -26.18
N MET A 39 -1.37 -6.22 -25.26
CA MET A 39 -0.40 -7.31 -25.12
C MET A 39 -0.94 -8.46 -24.28
N LEU A 40 -0.70 -9.71 -24.68
CA LEU A 40 -1.06 -10.90 -23.90
C LEU A 40 -0.14 -11.04 -22.67
N ILE A 41 -0.73 -11.12 -21.49
CA ILE A 41 -0.02 -11.34 -20.23
C ILE A 41 0.21 -12.84 -20.03
N LYS A 42 1.45 -13.30 -20.21
CA LYS A 42 1.82 -14.73 -20.05
C LYS A 42 2.02 -15.16 -18.60
N ARG A 43 2.50 -14.25 -17.73
CA ARG A 43 2.85 -14.56 -16.34
C ARG A 43 2.55 -13.37 -15.44
N ALA A 44 1.93 -13.62 -14.30
CA ALA A 44 1.71 -12.62 -13.26
C ALA A 44 2.53 -12.97 -11.99
N LYS A 45 3.25 -11.99 -11.45
CA LYS A 45 4.14 -12.19 -10.29
C LYS A 45 3.45 -11.85 -8.98
N SER A 46 3.02 -12.87 -8.24
CA SER A 46 2.32 -12.68 -6.98
C SER A 46 3.26 -12.38 -5.80
N PHE A 47 2.75 -11.63 -4.82
CA PHE A 47 3.46 -11.31 -3.59
C PHE A 47 2.57 -11.54 -2.37
N VAL A 48 3.21 -11.95 -1.28
CA VAL A 48 2.60 -12.11 0.04
C VAL A 48 3.49 -11.50 1.10
N LEU A 49 2.95 -11.21 2.27
CA LEU A 49 3.72 -10.82 3.44
C LEU A 49 4.00 -12.03 4.32
N ARG A 50 5.28 -12.31 4.60
CA ARG A 50 5.72 -13.37 5.50
C ARG A 50 6.34 -12.75 6.74
N CYS A 51 5.91 -13.19 7.91
CA CYS A 51 6.55 -12.82 9.17
C CYS A 51 7.87 -13.58 9.33
N PHE A 52 8.98 -12.89 9.57
CA PHE A 52 10.26 -13.58 9.82
C PHE A 52 10.41 -14.12 11.26
N ALA A 53 9.54 -13.70 12.19
CA ALA A 53 9.58 -14.14 13.58
C ALA A 53 8.74 -15.41 13.82
N CYS A 54 7.46 -15.39 13.44
CA CYS A 54 6.54 -16.53 13.62
C CYS A 54 6.32 -17.36 12.36
N MET A 55 7.00 -17.04 11.25
CA MET A 55 6.96 -17.74 9.96
C MET A 55 5.60 -17.81 9.24
N LYS A 56 4.54 -17.23 9.83
CA LYS A 56 3.20 -17.21 9.24
C LYS A 56 3.12 -16.20 8.09
N ILE A 57 2.23 -16.50 7.14
CA ILE A 57 2.03 -15.74 5.90
C ILE A 57 0.69 -15.01 5.98
N THR A 58 0.62 -13.83 5.38
CA THR A 58 -0.58 -13.00 5.26
C THR A 58 -0.68 -12.49 3.83
N LYS A 59 -1.86 -12.62 3.24
CA LYS A 59 -2.15 -12.16 1.86
C LYS A 59 -2.50 -10.67 1.80
N ASP A 60 -2.89 -10.08 2.92
CA ASP A 60 -3.16 -8.65 3.04
C ASP A 60 -1.86 -7.83 2.96
N MET A 61 -1.66 -7.16 1.83
CA MET A 61 -0.46 -6.38 1.52
C MET A 61 -0.45 -4.99 2.17
N LEU A 62 -1.56 -4.57 2.81
CA LEU A 62 -1.67 -3.29 3.49
C LEU A 62 -1.19 -3.37 4.96
N LYS A 63 -1.00 -4.58 5.50
CA LYS A 63 -0.56 -4.77 6.88
C LYS A 63 0.93 -4.44 7.07
N GLU A 64 1.21 -3.73 8.15
CA GLU A 64 2.58 -3.53 8.66
C GLU A 64 2.92 -4.47 9.83
N PHE A 65 1.91 -4.80 10.65
CA PHE A 65 2.05 -5.69 11.80
C PHE A 65 1.54 -7.08 11.45
N CYS A 66 2.22 -8.11 11.96
CA CYS A 66 1.80 -9.49 11.76
C CYS A 66 0.50 -9.77 12.53
N PRO A 67 -0.57 -10.28 11.90
CA PRO A 67 -1.84 -10.55 12.58
C PRO A 67 -1.77 -11.69 13.61
N TYR A 68 -0.68 -12.46 13.61
CA TYR A 68 -0.54 -13.62 14.49
C TYR A 68 0.34 -13.35 15.72
N CYS A 69 1.41 -12.58 15.57
CA CYS A 69 2.33 -12.28 16.68
C CYS A 69 2.39 -10.80 17.07
N GLY A 70 1.63 -9.93 16.38
CA GLY A 70 1.55 -8.49 16.66
C GLY A 70 2.79 -7.67 16.30
N ASN A 71 3.92 -8.31 16.00
CA ASN A 71 5.19 -7.62 15.71
C ASN A 71 5.24 -7.06 14.29
N ARG A 72 5.98 -5.95 14.10
CA ARG A 72 6.25 -5.32 12.80
C ARG A 72 7.37 -6.05 12.03
N THR A 73 7.12 -7.32 11.71
CA THR A 73 8.13 -8.27 11.20
C THR A 73 7.74 -8.87 9.85
N LEU A 74 6.78 -8.24 9.16
CA LEU A 74 6.34 -8.66 7.84
C LEU A 74 7.36 -8.29 6.76
N GLN A 75 7.64 -9.23 5.86
CA GLN A 75 8.51 -9.05 4.70
C GLN A 75 7.77 -9.48 3.44
N LYS A 76 7.91 -8.69 2.37
CA LYS A 76 7.35 -9.01 1.06
C LYS A 76 8.14 -10.15 0.42
N VAL A 77 7.45 -11.25 0.10
CA VAL A 77 7.99 -12.45 -0.52
C VAL A 77 7.23 -12.71 -1.81
N SER A 78 7.94 -13.07 -2.88
CA SER A 78 7.28 -13.48 -4.13
C SER A 78 6.81 -14.93 -4.06
N MET A 79 5.71 -15.21 -4.73
CA MET A 79 5.02 -16.49 -4.69
C MET A 79 4.63 -16.89 -6.12
N THR A 80 4.75 -18.18 -6.43
CA THR A 80 4.20 -18.80 -7.63
C THR A 80 3.30 -19.95 -7.20
N VAL A 81 2.16 -20.08 -7.89
CA VAL A 81 1.27 -21.24 -7.77
C VAL A 81 1.61 -22.16 -8.93
N GLU A 82 1.85 -23.43 -8.62
CA GLU A 82 2.16 -24.46 -9.61
C GLU A 82 0.89 -25.12 -10.15
N GLU A 83 1.03 -25.96 -11.19
CA GLU A 83 -0.09 -26.62 -11.87
C GLU A 83 -0.85 -27.59 -10.95
N ASP A 84 -0.17 -28.19 -9.98
CA ASP A 84 -0.76 -29.04 -8.94
C ASP A 84 -1.52 -28.24 -7.85
N GLY A 85 -1.53 -26.91 -7.95
CA GLY A 85 -2.09 -26.01 -6.95
C GLY A 85 -1.19 -25.80 -5.73
N SER A 86 0.02 -26.37 -5.72
CA SER A 86 0.99 -26.13 -4.65
C SER A 86 1.57 -24.71 -4.76
N ILE A 87 1.95 -24.15 -3.62
CA ILE A 87 2.44 -22.78 -3.54
C ILE A 87 3.92 -22.77 -3.23
N ARG A 88 4.74 -22.25 -4.17
CA ARG A 88 6.18 -22.04 -3.96
C ARG A 88 6.46 -20.60 -3.57
N TYR A 89 7.11 -20.43 -2.42
CA TYR A 89 7.55 -19.13 -1.90
C TYR A 89 9.05 -18.92 -2.15
N PHE A 90 9.42 -17.78 -2.74
CA PHE A 90 10.81 -17.47 -3.07
C PHE A 90 11.43 -16.57 -2.00
N LEU A 91 12.14 -17.19 -1.06
CA LEU A 91 12.87 -16.47 -0.01
C LEU A 91 14.26 -16.06 -0.51
N SER A 92 14.57 -14.76 -0.41
CA SER A 92 15.91 -14.27 -0.76
C SER A 92 16.90 -14.52 0.39
N ARG A 93 17.84 -15.44 0.18
CA ARG A 93 18.96 -15.68 1.12
C ARG A 93 19.98 -14.53 1.15
N ARG A 94 20.00 -13.69 0.11
CA ARG A 94 20.95 -12.57 -0.04
C ARG A 94 20.66 -11.38 0.86
N LYS A 95 19.46 -11.32 1.45
CA LYS A 95 19.03 -10.20 2.30
C LYS A 95 18.81 -10.68 3.73
N PRO A 96 19.87 -10.80 4.55
CA PRO A 96 19.72 -11.18 5.94
C PRO A 96 18.93 -10.10 6.71
N ILE A 97 18.27 -10.53 7.78
CA ILE A 97 17.51 -9.63 8.65
C ILE A 97 18.52 -8.85 9.50
N SER A 98 18.67 -7.55 9.25
CA SER A 98 19.52 -6.69 10.05
C SER A 98 18.79 -6.21 11.30
N THR A 99 19.45 -6.30 12.45
CA THR A 99 18.97 -5.77 13.74
C THR A 99 19.29 -4.29 13.92
N LYS A 100 20.03 -3.68 12.98
CA LYS A 100 20.45 -2.27 13.05
C LYS A 100 19.21 -1.36 13.04
N GLY A 101 19.15 -0.45 14.01
CA GLY A 101 18.03 0.51 14.17
C GLY A 101 16.79 -0.06 14.88
N MET A 102 16.74 -1.35 15.18
CA MET A 102 15.59 -1.94 15.90
C MET A 102 15.60 -1.60 17.39
N LYS A 103 16.78 -1.57 18.02
CA LYS A 103 16.95 -1.22 19.44
C LYS A 103 17.32 0.25 19.59
N HIS A 104 16.42 1.04 20.16
CA HIS A 104 16.62 2.45 20.50
C HIS A 104 15.77 2.82 21.71
N GLN A 105 16.11 3.93 22.38
CA GLN A 105 15.32 4.43 23.49
C GLN A 105 14.01 5.02 22.97
N LEU A 106 12.90 4.62 23.58
CA LEU A 106 11.58 5.17 23.28
C LEU A 106 11.30 6.38 24.18
N PRO A 107 10.59 7.40 23.69
CA PRO A 107 10.12 8.48 24.53
C PRO A 107 9.14 7.95 25.58
N LEU A 108 9.04 8.67 26.71
CA LEU A 108 8.05 8.38 27.73
C LEU A 108 6.63 8.42 27.13
N PRO A 109 5.74 7.48 27.49
CA PRO A 109 4.38 7.47 26.99
C PRO A 109 3.65 8.74 27.44
N ARG A 110 3.11 9.50 26.49
CA ARG A 110 2.34 10.73 26.76
C ARG A 110 0.87 10.55 26.39
N GLY A 111 -0.02 11.06 27.23
CA GLY A 111 -1.44 11.15 26.96
C GLY A 111 -1.88 12.52 26.44
N GLY A 112 -3.18 12.68 26.19
CA GLY A 112 -3.79 13.94 25.79
C GLY A 112 -4.05 14.09 24.28
N LYS A 113 -4.72 15.18 23.91
CA LYS A 113 -5.21 15.44 22.53
C LYS A 113 -4.09 15.59 21.50
N HIS A 114 -2.90 16.01 21.94
CA HIS A 114 -1.78 16.36 21.07
C HIS A 114 -0.55 15.46 21.26
N ALA A 115 -0.70 14.32 21.95
CA ALA A 115 0.40 13.36 22.10
C ALA A 115 0.78 12.75 20.75
N SER A 116 2.09 12.60 20.51
CA SER A 116 2.65 11.96 19.32
C SER A 116 3.58 10.82 19.74
N ASN A 117 2.98 9.67 20.06
CA ASN A 117 3.72 8.46 20.44
C ASN A 117 4.09 7.64 19.19
N PRO A 118 5.23 6.91 19.20
CA PRO A 118 5.55 5.97 18.13
C PRO A 118 4.50 4.85 18.08
N ILE A 119 4.23 4.31 16.87
CA ILE A 119 3.31 3.17 16.72
C ILE A 119 4.07 1.86 16.91
N LEU A 120 3.66 1.11 17.92
CA LEU A 120 4.25 -0.17 18.31
C LEU A 120 3.34 -1.36 17.99
N VAL A 121 2.03 -1.14 17.86
CA VAL A 121 1.00 -2.18 17.64
C VAL A 121 -0.03 -1.69 16.62
N GLU A 122 -0.72 -2.60 15.93
CA GLU A 122 -1.76 -2.26 14.95
C GLU A 122 -2.93 -1.47 15.55
N ASP A 123 -3.44 -1.91 16.71
CA ASP A 123 -4.62 -1.35 17.37
C ASP A 123 -4.29 -0.21 18.35
N GLN A 124 -3.13 0.45 18.18
CA GLN A 124 -2.73 1.53 19.06
C GLN A 124 -3.69 2.73 18.94
N PRO A 125 -4.31 3.21 20.03
CA PRO A 125 -5.18 4.38 19.98
C PRO A 125 -4.36 5.63 19.64
N LEU A 126 -4.81 6.37 18.63
CA LEU A 126 -4.19 7.61 18.19
C LEU A 126 -5.16 8.78 18.36
N PRO A 127 -4.68 9.95 18.83
CA PRO A 127 -5.51 11.14 18.88
C PRO A 127 -5.91 11.59 17.48
N GLN A 128 -7.11 12.16 17.37
CA GLN A 128 -7.60 12.67 16.10
C GLN A 128 -6.89 13.99 15.72
N GLN A 129 -5.82 13.86 14.96
CA GLN A 129 -5.04 14.97 14.43
C GLN A 129 -5.17 14.96 12.90
N ARG A 130 -6.11 15.76 12.38
CA ARG A 130 -6.35 15.90 10.94
C ARG A 130 -6.01 17.31 10.50
N ALA A 131 -5.40 17.46 9.33
CA ALA A 131 -5.21 18.78 8.75
C ALA A 131 -6.56 19.36 8.28
N ALA A 132 -6.64 20.68 8.19
CA ALA A 132 -7.83 21.35 7.68
C ALA A 132 -8.05 21.05 6.18
N LYS A 133 -9.28 21.23 5.71
CA LYS A 133 -9.64 21.03 4.29
C LYS A 133 -8.78 21.87 3.35
N LYS A 134 -8.48 23.12 3.72
CA LYS A 134 -7.59 24.00 2.93
C LYS A 134 -6.22 23.38 2.68
N LYS A 135 -5.68 22.61 3.62
CA LYS A 135 -4.40 21.90 3.44
C LYS A 135 -4.52 20.63 2.58
N GLN A 136 -5.73 20.08 2.44
CA GLN A 136 -6.03 18.92 1.60
C GLN A 136 -6.32 19.30 0.14
N GLN A 137 -6.51 20.59 -0.14
CA GLN A 137 -6.72 21.08 -1.50
C GLN A 137 -5.43 20.88 -2.31
N HIS A 138 -5.56 20.11 -3.38
CA HIS A 138 -4.58 20.04 -4.45
C HIS A 138 -5.17 20.81 -5.63
N MET A 139 -4.44 21.80 -6.14
CA MET A 139 -4.87 22.53 -7.33
C MET A 139 -4.43 21.73 -8.55
N ASP A 140 -5.38 21.39 -9.40
CA ASP A 140 -5.11 20.82 -10.72
C ASP A 140 -5.23 21.95 -11.75
N VAL A 141 -4.12 22.25 -12.42
CA VAL A 141 -4.06 23.33 -13.42
C VAL A 141 -4.74 22.89 -14.72
N PHE A 142 -4.89 21.57 -14.95
CA PHE A 142 -5.52 21.01 -16.14
C PHE A 142 -7.02 20.74 -15.96
N ASP A 143 -7.60 21.09 -14.81
CA ASP A 143 -9.03 21.02 -14.59
C ASP A 143 -9.74 22.02 -15.53
N PRO A 144 -10.75 21.61 -16.32
CA PRO A 144 -11.49 22.52 -17.21
C PRO A 144 -12.15 23.69 -16.47
N ASP A 145 -12.45 23.52 -15.18
CA ASP A 145 -13.02 24.57 -14.32
C ASP A 145 -11.95 25.44 -13.63
N PHE A 146 -10.66 25.20 -13.90
CA PHE A 146 -9.57 26.00 -13.34
C PHE A 146 -9.53 27.40 -13.95
N VAL A 147 -9.99 28.37 -13.17
CA VAL A 147 -9.77 29.79 -13.46
C VAL A 147 -8.51 30.25 -12.72
N ALA A 148 -7.49 30.69 -13.47
CA ALA A 148 -6.28 31.24 -12.89
C ALA A 148 -6.62 32.51 -12.09
N GLY A 149 -6.66 32.37 -10.76
CA GLY A 149 -6.82 33.49 -9.84
C GLY A 149 -5.52 34.30 -9.71
N GLN A 150 -5.28 34.88 -8.53
CA GLN A 150 -4.07 35.68 -8.27
C GLN A 150 -2.76 34.86 -8.28
N SER A 151 -2.85 33.55 -8.10
CA SER A 151 -1.68 32.65 -8.02
C SER A 151 -2.04 31.29 -8.64
N PRO A 152 -1.13 30.68 -9.42
CA PRO A 152 -1.32 29.34 -9.96
C PRO A 152 -1.09 28.22 -8.92
N PHE A 153 -0.64 28.57 -7.71
CA PHE A 153 -0.33 27.61 -6.64
C PHE A 153 -1.43 27.54 -5.59
N ALA A 154 -1.61 26.33 -5.01
CA ALA A 154 -2.48 26.09 -3.87
C ALA A 154 -2.04 26.93 -2.65
N LEU A 155 -2.99 27.62 -2.02
CA LEU A 155 -2.72 28.40 -0.82
C LEU A 155 -2.47 27.49 0.37
N ASN A 156 -1.38 27.73 1.09
CA ASN A 156 -1.12 27.04 2.34
C ASN A 156 -2.08 27.47 3.45
N ASP A 157 -2.44 26.52 4.30
CA ASP A 157 -3.18 26.79 5.53
C ASP A 157 -2.21 27.27 6.62
N ILE A 158 -2.36 28.52 7.04
CA ILE A 158 -1.58 29.17 8.12
C ILE A 158 -2.47 29.61 9.29
N THR A 159 -3.79 29.63 9.12
CA THR A 159 -4.72 30.19 10.10
C THR A 159 -5.35 29.14 11.00
N SER A 160 -5.46 27.89 10.53
CA SER A 160 -6.11 26.86 11.32
C SER A 160 -5.27 26.47 12.55
N ARG A 161 -5.96 26.03 13.61
CA ARG A 161 -5.30 25.44 14.78
C ARG A 161 -4.43 24.23 14.42
N ALA A 162 -4.82 23.47 13.38
CA ALA A 162 -4.02 22.33 12.91
C ALA A 162 -2.69 22.80 12.29
N ALA A 163 -2.69 23.91 11.56
CA ALA A 163 -1.49 24.52 11.02
C ALA A 163 -0.55 25.03 12.14
N GLN A 164 -1.10 25.71 13.13
CA GLN A 164 -0.34 26.19 14.31
C GLN A 164 0.31 25.04 15.10
N LEU A 165 -0.40 23.90 15.22
CA LEU A 165 0.11 22.69 15.88
C LEU A 165 1.07 21.87 15.01
N GLY A 166 1.35 22.31 13.78
CA GLY A 166 2.21 21.58 12.85
C GLY A 166 1.64 20.23 12.39
N ILE A 167 0.33 20.02 12.50
CA ILE A 167 -0.32 18.77 12.09
C ILE A 167 -0.27 18.67 10.57
N ARG A 168 0.55 17.74 10.08
CA ARG A 168 0.65 17.43 8.65
C ARG A 168 -0.25 16.23 8.33
N ASN A 169 -0.80 16.20 7.11
CA ASN A 169 -1.43 15.00 6.56
C ASN A 169 -0.35 13.96 6.25
N ASN A 170 0.33 13.41 7.25
CA ASN A 170 1.28 12.34 7.03
C ASN A 170 0.69 11.01 7.48
N GLN A 171 0.49 10.14 6.48
CA GLN A 171 0.45 8.67 6.53
C GLN A 171 -0.68 7.95 7.29
N PHE A 172 -1.38 8.56 8.25
CA PHE A 172 -2.37 7.82 9.06
C PHE A 172 -3.76 7.63 8.43
N ASN A 173 -4.11 8.40 7.40
CA ASN A 173 -5.41 8.23 6.72
C ASN A 173 -5.52 6.91 5.94
N LYS A 174 -4.40 6.23 5.61
CA LYS A 174 -4.45 4.88 5.02
C LYS A 174 -4.83 3.80 6.05
N ARG A 175 -4.59 4.03 7.35
CA ARG A 175 -4.91 3.06 8.42
C ARG A 175 -6.38 3.10 8.85
N GLN A 176 -7.12 4.15 8.48
CA GLN A 176 -8.56 4.29 8.78
C GLN A 176 -9.47 3.65 7.72
N GLN A 177 -8.97 2.69 6.92
CA GLN A 177 -9.83 1.85 6.07
C GLN A 177 -10.42 0.64 6.82
N ASN A 178 -9.96 0.34 8.04
CA ASN A 178 -10.66 -0.58 8.94
C ASN A 178 -11.89 0.10 9.57
N ARG A 179 -12.86 0.49 8.75
CA ARG A 179 -14.24 0.85 9.17
C ARG A 179 -15.11 -0.39 9.41
N HIS A 180 -14.51 -1.52 9.79
CA HIS A 180 -15.24 -2.76 10.13
C HIS A 180 -15.26 -3.04 11.64
N GLY A 181 -15.27 -1.99 12.46
CA GLY A 181 -15.32 -2.14 13.90
C GLY A 181 -16.03 -0.98 14.59
N ARG A 182 -17.24 -1.27 15.10
CA ARG A 182 -17.94 -0.57 16.18
C ARG A 182 -18.49 0.83 15.86
N ARG A 183 -19.65 0.84 15.21
CA ARG A 183 -20.77 1.67 15.71
C ARG A 183 -21.54 0.79 16.70
N LYS A 184 -21.42 1.09 17.98
CA LYS A 184 -22.48 0.89 18.96
C LYS A 184 -22.83 2.28 19.47
#